data_AF-A0A3S0CVF5-F1
#
_entry.id   AF-A0A3S0CVF5-F1
#
_cell.length_a   1.000
_cell.length_b   1.000
_cell.length_c   1.000
_cell.angle_alpha   90.00
_cell.angle_beta   90.00
_cell.angle_gamma   90.00
#
_symmetry.space_group_name_H-M   'P 1'
#
loop_
_entity.id
_entity.type
_entity.pdbx_description
1 polymer ?
#
loop_
_entity_poly.entity_id
_entity_poly.type
_entity_poly.pdbx_seq_one_letter_code
_entity_poly.pdbx_strand_id
1 'polypeptide(L)'
;MFLKDHIVHPSAYHIGTPGRSQLRINTEQKLHNLIEEHLDSQTEWSNLESLSKSIHESVNQHSNDWCVKIQPRIDRFEWFYARRRTWLLLALILLLGYTLIQNYGLIWIPFAALAVSSFVILWSAILWHKNATDKFVPSQIRHEHIQQISVREDAATFVQNHFANVIDVKPGWFRRWNLRLVFLIASLTTPWSDKGELSGIPSIHFAHWALIDGGKKLLFLSNYDGSWENYLDDFIDKASVGLTGIWSNTVDFPPTKHYTDEGSRNGPLFKQYVRDRQSYSPVWYSAYPRLSVQNIDRNTEIAQGFAECPAGKELKNWFQKL
;
A
#
# COMPACT_ATOMS: atom_id res chain seq x y z
N MET A 1 -17.67 18.39 -16.56
CA MET A 1 -16.53 17.67 -17.18
C MET A 1 -15.21 17.97 -16.46
N PHE A 2 -15.02 19.18 -15.93
CA PHE A 2 -13.82 19.63 -15.18
C PHE A 2 -13.13 18.57 -14.29
N LEU A 3 -13.84 17.93 -13.35
CA LEU A 3 -13.23 16.94 -12.45
C LEU A 3 -12.66 15.71 -13.20
N LYS A 4 -13.30 15.28 -14.29
CA LYS A 4 -12.81 14.17 -15.13
C LYS A 4 -11.58 14.57 -15.94
N ASP A 5 -11.52 15.82 -16.37
CA ASP A 5 -10.41 16.35 -17.19
C ASP A 5 -9.16 16.66 -16.35
N HIS A 6 -9.31 16.80 -15.03
CA HIS A 6 -8.23 17.11 -14.09
C HIS A 6 -7.92 15.95 -13.14
N ILE A 7 -8.25 14.71 -13.53
CA ILE A 7 -7.89 13.52 -12.76
C ILE A 7 -6.36 13.38 -12.70
N VAL A 8 -5.83 13.33 -11.50
CA VAL A 8 -4.42 13.00 -11.25
C VAL A 8 -4.32 11.50 -10.97
N HIS A 9 -3.70 10.77 -11.88
CA HIS A 9 -3.44 9.35 -11.69
C HIS A 9 -2.22 9.10 -10.78
N PRO A 10 -2.24 8.04 -9.96
CA PRO A 10 -1.08 7.64 -9.16
C PRO A 10 0.11 7.29 -10.04
N SER A 11 1.29 7.72 -9.63
CA SER A 11 2.57 7.20 -10.14
C SER A 11 2.90 5.83 -9.52
N ALA A 12 2.45 5.59 -8.30
CA ALA A 12 2.45 4.29 -7.62
C ALA A 12 1.26 4.23 -6.66
N TYR A 13 0.75 3.03 -6.38
CA TYR A 13 -0.31 2.83 -5.40
C TYR A 13 -0.25 1.43 -4.77
N HIS A 14 -0.91 1.30 -3.64
CA HIS A 14 -1.15 0.05 -2.92
C HIS A 14 -2.62 -0.01 -2.48
N ILE A 15 -3.17 -1.21 -2.55
CA ILE A 15 -4.51 -1.56 -2.06
C ILE A 15 -4.32 -2.80 -1.18
N GLY A 16 -4.69 -2.71 0.10
CA GLY A 16 -4.55 -3.82 1.05
C GLY A 16 -5.55 -4.93 0.78
N THR A 17 -6.77 -4.62 0.36
CA THR A 17 -7.82 -5.63 0.09
C THR A 17 -8.26 -5.59 -1.37
N PRO A 18 -7.39 -5.92 -2.34
CA PRO A 18 -7.72 -5.79 -3.74
C PRO A 18 -8.86 -6.76 -4.13
N GLY A 19 -9.61 -6.40 -5.17
CA GLY A 19 -10.75 -7.13 -5.74
C GLY A 19 -11.94 -7.37 -4.80
N ARG A 20 -11.95 -6.78 -3.60
CA ARG A 20 -13.11 -6.78 -2.71
C ARG A 20 -13.89 -5.48 -2.86
N SER A 21 -15.15 -5.60 -3.27
CA SER A 21 -16.07 -4.46 -3.30
C SER A 21 -16.50 -4.08 -1.89
N GLN A 22 -16.92 -2.82 -1.70
CA GLN A 22 -17.53 -2.37 -0.44
C GLN A 22 -18.69 -3.28 -0.02
N LEU A 23 -19.55 -3.65 -0.98
CA LEU A 23 -20.70 -4.50 -0.71
C LEU A 23 -20.24 -5.84 -0.13
N ARG A 24 -19.23 -6.47 -0.74
CA ARG A 24 -18.66 -7.75 -0.27
C ARG A 24 -18.11 -7.61 1.14
N ILE A 25 -17.29 -6.61 1.41
CA ILE A 25 -16.69 -6.38 2.75
C ILE A 25 -17.78 -6.25 3.81
N ASN A 26 -18.83 -5.48 3.53
CA ASN A 26 -19.94 -5.29 4.45
C ASN A 26 -20.78 -6.56 4.63
N THR A 27 -20.97 -7.36 3.59
CA THR A 27 -21.66 -8.65 3.68
C THR A 27 -20.86 -9.64 4.51
N GLU A 28 -19.55 -9.77 4.28
CA GLU A 28 -18.67 -10.65 5.06
C GLU A 28 -18.61 -10.25 6.54
N GLN A 29 -18.63 -8.95 6.86
CA GLN A 29 -18.75 -8.48 8.25
C GLN A 29 -20.10 -8.85 8.88
N LYS A 30 -21.20 -8.72 8.14
CA LYS A 30 -22.53 -9.12 8.65
C LYS A 30 -22.58 -10.61 8.96
N LEU A 31 -22.01 -11.44 8.08
CA LEU A 31 -21.89 -12.87 8.31
C LEU A 31 -21.10 -13.16 9.60
N HIS A 32 -19.93 -12.53 9.75
CA HIS A 32 -19.11 -12.67 10.96
C HIS A 32 -19.92 -12.34 12.23
N ASN A 33 -20.62 -11.20 12.24
CA ASN A 33 -21.42 -10.78 13.40
C ASN A 33 -22.54 -11.78 13.74
N LEU A 34 -23.22 -12.34 12.73
CA LEU A 34 -24.27 -13.33 12.96
C LEU A 34 -23.71 -14.64 13.53
N ILE A 35 -22.52 -15.05 13.07
CA ILE A 35 -21.83 -16.21 13.62
C ILE A 35 -21.43 -15.94 15.08
N GLU A 36 -20.83 -14.79 15.38
CA GLU A 36 -20.48 -14.40 16.76
C GLU A 36 -21.71 -14.32 17.67
N GLU A 37 -22.78 -13.65 17.24
CA GLU A 37 -24.02 -13.55 18.02
C GLU A 37 -24.63 -14.92 18.32
N HIS A 38 -24.60 -15.84 17.33
CA HIS A 38 -25.02 -17.21 17.55
C HIS A 38 -24.11 -17.93 18.55
N LEU A 39 -22.79 -17.83 18.39
CA LEU A 39 -21.82 -18.46 19.30
C LEU A 39 -21.96 -17.94 20.74
N ASP A 40 -22.13 -16.64 20.92
CA ASP A 40 -22.32 -16.01 22.24
C ASP A 40 -23.63 -16.46 22.90
N SER A 41 -24.65 -16.83 22.12
CA SER A 41 -25.91 -17.38 22.63
C SER A 41 -25.83 -18.85 23.06
N GLN A 42 -24.81 -19.60 22.60
CA GLN A 42 -24.67 -21.02 22.90
C GLN A 42 -23.87 -21.25 24.19
N THR A 43 -24.54 -21.68 25.25
CA THR A 43 -23.89 -22.01 26.53
C THR A 43 -23.33 -23.44 26.59
N GLU A 44 -23.89 -24.37 25.80
CA GLU A 44 -23.45 -25.78 25.76
C GLU A 44 -23.44 -26.29 24.32
N TRP A 45 -22.37 -26.97 23.92
CA TRP A 45 -22.26 -27.64 22.63
C TRP A 45 -21.55 -28.98 22.81
N SER A 46 -21.97 -29.99 22.04
CA SER A 46 -21.50 -31.37 22.20
C SER A 46 -20.23 -31.64 21.38
N ASN A 47 -20.21 -31.22 20.11
CA ASN A 47 -19.06 -31.33 19.22
C ASN A 47 -19.06 -30.23 18.14
N LEU A 48 -17.90 -30.00 17.50
CA LEU A 48 -17.74 -28.95 16.48
C LEU A 48 -18.63 -29.11 15.26
N GLU A 49 -18.97 -30.35 14.88
CA GLU A 49 -19.81 -30.63 13.71
C GLU A 49 -21.26 -30.20 13.97
N SER A 50 -21.78 -30.50 15.16
CA SER A 50 -23.11 -30.07 15.60
C SER A 50 -23.20 -28.56 15.73
N LEU A 51 -22.15 -27.92 16.24
CA LEU A 51 -22.06 -26.46 16.37
C LEU A 51 -21.99 -25.80 14.98
N SER A 52 -21.16 -26.32 14.08
CA SER A 52 -21.10 -25.85 12.69
C SER A 52 -22.47 -25.93 12.03
N LYS A 53 -23.17 -27.06 12.18
CA LYS A 53 -24.51 -27.23 11.62
C LYS A 53 -25.51 -26.22 12.19
N SER A 54 -25.48 -25.97 13.50
CA SER A 54 -26.39 -25.00 14.13
C SER A 54 -26.08 -23.56 13.69
N ILE A 55 -24.82 -23.20 13.48
CA ILE A 55 -24.42 -21.91 12.89
C ILE A 55 -25.02 -21.78 11.49
N HIS A 56 -24.86 -22.78 10.62
CA HIS A 56 -25.41 -22.75 9.26
C HIS A 56 -26.93 -22.62 9.28
N GLU A 57 -27.62 -23.34 10.16
CA GLU A 57 -29.08 -23.24 10.31
C GLU A 57 -29.50 -21.83 10.78
N SER A 58 -28.83 -21.25 11.77
CA SER A 58 -29.12 -19.92 12.31
C SER A 58 -28.85 -18.79 11.30
N VAL A 59 -27.71 -18.84 10.62
CA VAL A 59 -27.32 -17.84 9.61
C VAL A 59 -28.25 -17.88 8.40
N ASN A 60 -28.63 -19.08 7.94
CA ASN A 60 -29.55 -19.24 6.79
C ASN A 60 -31.00 -18.83 7.11
N GLN A 61 -31.40 -18.79 8.39
CA GLN A 61 -32.69 -18.22 8.77
C GLN A 61 -32.75 -16.70 8.54
N HIS A 62 -31.61 -16.01 8.62
CA HIS A 62 -31.54 -14.55 8.47
C HIS A 62 -31.39 -14.12 7.00
N SER A 63 -30.64 -14.87 6.19
CA SER A 63 -30.48 -14.64 4.75
C SER A 63 -29.89 -15.88 4.07
N ASN A 64 -30.17 -16.07 2.78
CA ASN A 64 -29.55 -17.12 1.94
C ASN A 64 -28.46 -16.57 1.00
N ASP A 65 -28.18 -15.27 1.06
CA ASP A 65 -27.29 -14.58 0.11
C ASP A 65 -25.79 -14.69 0.47
N TRP A 66 -25.44 -15.46 1.49
CA TRP A 66 -24.06 -15.61 1.98
C TRP A 66 -23.15 -16.35 1.00
N CYS A 67 -23.74 -17.08 0.04
CA CYS A 67 -23.03 -17.67 -1.08
C CYS A 67 -22.73 -16.62 -2.15
N VAL A 68 -22.04 -15.53 -1.77
CA VAL A 68 -21.51 -14.57 -2.73
C VAL A 68 -20.47 -15.32 -3.55
N LYS A 69 -20.69 -15.46 -4.86
CA LYS A 69 -19.72 -16.07 -5.78
C LYS A 69 -18.34 -15.50 -5.48
N ILE A 70 -17.45 -16.38 -5.00
CA ILE A 70 -16.09 -16.05 -4.62
C ILE A 70 -15.40 -15.47 -5.85
N GLN A 71 -15.27 -14.16 -5.89
CA GLN A 71 -14.42 -13.52 -6.88
C GLN A 71 -12.99 -13.64 -6.37
N PRO A 72 -12.05 -14.07 -7.24
CA PRO A 72 -10.65 -14.10 -6.87
C PRO A 72 -10.22 -12.72 -6.38
N ARG A 73 -9.34 -12.67 -5.39
CA ARG A 73 -8.86 -11.42 -4.78
C ARG A 73 -8.35 -10.44 -5.85
N ILE A 74 -7.81 -10.92 -6.96
CA ILE A 74 -7.51 -10.14 -8.18
C ILE A 74 -7.65 -11.06 -9.39
N ASP A 75 -8.20 -10.55 -10.50
CA ASP A 75 -8.10 -11.25 -11.79
C ASP A 75 -6.72 -11.01 -12.44
N ARG A 76 -6.11 -12.06 -13.04
CA ARG A 76 -4.85 -11.97 -13.78
C ARG A 76 -4.90 -10.88 -14.86
N PHE A 77 -6.09 -10.63 -15.42
CA PHE A 77 -6.30 -9.56 -16.38
C PHE A 77 -6.14 -8.16 -15.78
N GLU A 78 -6.72 -7.91 -14.60
CA GLU A 78 -6.56 -6.63 -13.89
C GLU A 78 -5.09 -6.38 -13.53
N TRP A 79 -4.39 -7.44 -13.11
CA TRP A 79 -2.95 -7.40 -12.85
C TRP A 79 -2.14 -7.02 -14.11
N PHE A 80 -2.45 -7.63 -15.25
CA PHE A 80 -1.77 -7.33 -16.51
C PHE A 80 -2.09 -5.90 -16.97
N TYR A 81 -3.34 -5.48 -16.87
CA TYR A 81 -3.80 -4.15 -17.27
C TYR A 81 -3.17 -3.04 -16.42
N ALA A 82 -3.11 -3.22 -15.10
CA ALA A 82 -2.46 -2.28 -14.18
C ALA A 82 -0.98 -2.06 -14.53
N ARG A 83 -0.32 -3.05 -15.12
CA ARG A 83 1.09 -3.02 -15.52
C ARG A 83 1.31 -2.91 -17.02
N ARG A 84 0.28 -2.64 -17.82
CA ARG A 84 0.38 -2.65 -19.29
C ARG A 84 1.55 -1.80 -19.81
N ARG A 85 1.79 -0.63 -19.20
CA ARG A 85 2.87 0.28 -19.60
C ARG A 85 4.24 -0.36 -19.35
N THR A 86 4.37 -1.04 -18.23
CA THR A 86 5.58 -1.76 -17.84
C THR A 86 5.82 -2.96 -18.76
N TRP A 87 4.78 -3.72 -19.08
CA TRP A 87 4.85 -4.82 -20.06
C TRP A 87 5.22 -4.35 -21.46
N LEU A 88 4.66 -3.23 -21.90
CA LEU A 88 5.01 -2.62 -23.18
C LEU A 88 6.49 -2.19 -23.21
N LEU A 89 7.00 -1.57 -22.15
CA LEU A 89 8.42 -1.21 -22.07
C LEU A 89 9.33 -2.44 -22.09
N LEU A 90 9.00 -3.49 -21.33
CA LEU A 90 9.75 -4.74 -21.34
C LEU A 90 9.72 -5.40 -22.72
N ALA A 91 8.56 -5.45 -23.37
CA ALA A 91 8.42 -5.99 -24.72
C ALA A 91 9.26 -5.21 -25.74
N LEU A 92 9.31 -3.88 -25.65
CA LEU A 92 10.17 -3.05 -26.50
C LEU A 92 11.66 -3.31 -26.25
N ILE A 93 12.09 -3.47 -24.99
CA ILE A 93 13.47 -3.81 -24.65
C ILE A 93 13.86 -5.18 -25.20
N LEU A 94 12.98 -6.18 -25.05
CA LEU A 94 13.19 -7.53 -25.58
C LEU A 94 13.23 -7.53 -27.11
N LEU A 95 12.34 -6.79 -27.76
CA LEU A 95 12.32 -6.63 -29.22
C LEU A 95 13.63 -5.98 -29.70
N LEU A 96 14.08 -4.91 -29.05
CA LEU A 96 15.34 -4.25 -29.36
C LEU A 96 16.51 -5.24 -29.19
N GLY A 97 16.58 -5.95 -28.06
CA GLY A 97 17.59 -6.98 -27.83
C GLY A 97 17.60 -8.07 -28.90
N TYR A 98 16.43 -8.57 -29.30
CA TYR A 98 16.29 -9.54 -30.38
C TYR A 98 16.81 -8.99 -31.72
N THR A 99 16.42 -7.76 -32.09
CA THR A 99 16.89 -7.13 -33.33
C THR A 99 18.41 -6.93 -33.33
N LEU A 100 19.01 -6.57 -32.20
CA LEU A 100 20.46 -6.43 -32.08
C LEU A 100 21.18 -7.77 -32.21
N ILE A 101 20.62 -8.85 -31.64
CA ILE A 101 21.18 -10.20 -31.78
C ILE A 101 21.12 -10.69 -33.23
N GLN A 102 20.02 -10.43 -33.94
CA GLN A 102 19.90 -10.82 -35.36
C GLN A 102 20.89 -10.09 -36.27
N ASN A 103 21.13 -8.80 -36.02
CA ASN A 103 22.01 -7.98 -36.87
C ASN A 103 23.49 -8.06 -36.48
N TYR A 104 23.80 -8.21 -35.19
CA TYR A 104 25.17 -8.07 -34.65
C TYR A 104 25.64 -9.28 -33.82
N GLY A 105 24.83 -10.34 -33.71
CA GLY A 105 25.15 -11.48 -32.86
C GLY A 105 25.21 -11.11 -31.37
N LEU A 106 26.01 -11.83 -30.58
CA LEU A 106 26.17 -11.54 -29.15
C LEU A 106 27.24 -10.47 -28.84
N ILE A 107 27.89 -9.91 -29.86
CA ILE A 107 29.04 -9.01 -29.67
C ILE A 107 28.64 -7.68 -29.01
N TRP A 108 27.38 -7.26 -29.14
CA TRP A 108 26.88 -6.00 -28.57
C TRP A 108 26.64 -6.09 -27.05
N ILE A 109 26.47 -7.30 -26.50
CA ILE A 109 26.17 -7.52 -25.08
C ILE A 109 27.22 -6.89 -24.15
N PRO A 110 28.54 -7.13 -24.31
CA PRO A 110 29.55 -6.48 -23.46
C PRO A 110 29.54 -4.95 -23.58
N PHE A 111 29.28 -4.40 -24.77
CA PHE A 111 29.19 -2.95 -24.96
C PHE A 111 27.94 -2.36 -24.30
N ALA A 112 26.79 -3.02 -24.42
CA ALA A 112 25.57 -2.60 -23.73
C ALA A 112 25.71 -2.72 -22.21
N ALA A 113 26.31 -3.81 -21.71
CA ALA A 113 26.60 -3.99 -20.29
C ALA A 113 27.52 -2.89 -19.77
N LEU A 114 28.58 -2.55 -20.52
CA LEU A 114 29.48 -1.45 -20.18
C LEU A 114 28.74 -0.10 -20.18
N ALA A 115 27.96 0.19 -21.22
CA ALA A 115 27.21 1.44 -21.34
C ALA A 115 26.20 1.61 -20.19
N VAL A 116 25.44 0.56 -19.86
CA VAL A 116 24.50 0.55 -18.72
C VAL A 116 25.26 0.75 -17.41
N SER A 117 26.38 0.05 -17.22
CA SER A 117 27.20 0.17 -16.00
C SER A 117 27.75 1.59 -15.84
N SER A 118 28.31 2.18 -16.91
CA SER A 118 28.79 3.56 -16.91
C SER A 118 27.68 4.55 -16.62
N PHE A 119 26.48 4.35 -17.20
CA PHE A 119 25.31 5.18 -16.91
C PHE A 119 24.89 5.09 -15.45
N VAL A 120 24.81 3.89 -14.89
CA VAL A 120 24.44 3.68 -13.48
C VAL A 120 25.49 4.31 -12.55
N ILE A 121 26.78 4.13 -12.82
CA ILE A 121 27.87 4.74 -12.04
C ILE A 121 27.78 6.27 -12.08
N LEU A 122 27.61 6.85 -13.26
CA LEU A 122 27.48 8.30 -13.42
C LEU A 122 26.24 8.84 -12.72
N TRP A 123 25.09 8.19 -12.90
CA TRP A 123 23.84 8.55 -12.23
C TRP A 123 23.98 8.52 -10.70
N SER A 124 24.67 7.49 -10.20
CA SER A 124 24.97 7.30 -8.78
C SER A 124 25.91 8.38 -8.24
N ALA A 125 26.95 8.73 -8.99
CA ALA A 125 27.87 9.80 -8.62
C ALA A 125 27.16 11.16 -8.55
N ILE A 126 26.28 11.48 -9.51
CA ILE A 126 25.50 12.72 -9.53
C ILE A 126 24.58 12.80 -8.30
N LEU A 127 23.89 11.72 -7.97
CA LEU A 127 23.00 11.69 -6.80
C LEU A 127 23.77 11.76 -5.49
N TRP A 128 24.90 11.07 -5.39
CA TRP A 128 25.77 11.17 -4.22
C TRP A 128 26.23 12.62 -4.01
N HIS A 129 26.72 13.27 -5.05
CA HIS A 129 27.13 14.67 -5.00
C HIS A 129 25.96 15.60 -4.61
N LYS A 130 24.77 15.40 -5.19
CA LYS A 130 23.59 16.18 -4.84
C LYS A 130 23.13 15.95 -3.41
N ASN A 131 23.10 14.71 -2.93
CA ASN A 131 22.72 14.41 -1.54
C ASN A 131 23.72 15.01 -0.54
N ALA A 132 25.02 15.05 -0.88
CA ALA A 132 26.05 15.67 -0.04
C ALA A 132 25.99 17.21 -0.01
N THR A 133 25.43 17.83 -1.04
CA THR A 133 25.36 19.31 -1.18
C THR A 133 23.98 19.89 -0.89
N ASP A 134 22.96 19.05 -0.78
CA ASP A 134 21.61 19.47 -0.44
C ASP A 134 21.60 20.11 0.95
N LYS A 135 20.98 21.29 1.04
CA LYS A 135 20.70 21.94 2.32
C LYS A 135 19.63 21.15 3.06
N PHE A 136 19.80 21.03 4.36
CA PHE A 136 18.82 20.45 5.28
C PHE A 136 18.43 21.49 6.32
N VAL A 137 17.14 21.81 6.38
CA VAL A 137 16.57 22.64 7.45
C VAL A 137 15.67 21.74 8.29
N PRO A 138 16.00 21.48 9.57
CA PRO A 138 15.14 20.69 10.45
C PRO A 138 13.73 21.26 10.52
N SER A 139 12.74 20.39 10.48
CA SER A 139 11.33 20.78 10.58
C SER A 139 11.02 21.33 11.97
N GLN A 140 10.20 22.37 12.04
CA GLN A 140 9.80 22.98 13.31
C GLN A 140 8.36 22.56 13.64
N ILE A 141 8.19 21.96 14.82
CA ILE A 141 6.88 21.51 15.27
C ILE A 141 5.99 22.71 15.62
N ARG A 142 5.01 23.00 14.77
CA ARG A 142 3.96 23.97 15.03
C ARG A 142 2.83 23.30 15.81
N HIS A 143 2.68 23.65 17.08
CA HIS A 143 1.78 22.96 18.01
C HIS A 143 0.31 23.07 17.59
N GLU A 144 -0.12 24.25 17.13
CA GLU A 144 -1.48 24.48 16.63
C GLU A 144 -1.81 23.58 15.43
N HIS A 145 -0.85 23.40 14.52
CA HIS A 145 -1.02 22.54 13.35
C HIS A 145 -1.18 21.07 13.74
N ILE A 146 -0.37 20.60 14.70
CA ILE A 146 -0.49 19.23 15.21
C ILE A 146 -1.86 19.03 15.87
N GLN A 147 -2.29 19.97 16.72
CA GLN A 147 -3.59 19.86 17.40
C GLN A 147 -4.76 19.77 16.41
N GLN A 148 -4.72 20.53 15.31
CA GLN A 148 -5.77 20.48 14.28
C GLN A 148 -5.88 19.12 13.57
N ILE A 149 -4.74 18.42 13.42
CA ILE A 149 -4.66 17.12 12.77
C ILE A 149 -5.00 16.02 13.78
N SER A 150 -4.15 15.90 14.81
CA SER A 150 -4.51 15.76 16.20
C SER A 150 -5.89 15.19 16.53
N VAL A 151 -6.82 16.13 16.66
CA VAL A 151 -8.19 15.92 17.12
C VAL A 151 -9.00 14.94 16.26
N ARG A 152 -8.59 14.72 15.01
CA ARG A 152 -9.28 13.81 14.08
C ARG A 152 -8.59 12.46 13.94
N GLU A 153 -7.34 12.34 14.37
CA GLU A 153 -6.64 11.07 14.46
C GLU A 153 -7.20 10.27 15.64
N ASP A 154 -7.30 8.95 15.49
CA ASP A 154 -7.72 8.02 16.55
C ASP A 154 -9.12 8.31 17.14
N ALA A 155 -10.02 8.85 16.32
CA ALA A 155 -11.41 9.06 16.74
C ALA A 155 -12.06 7.73 17.13
N ALA A 156 -12.67 7.66 18.32
CA ALA A 156 -13.18 6.41 18.92
C ALA A 156 -14.14 5.59 18.03
N THR A 157 -14.76 6.20 17.03
CA THR A 157 -15.68 5.53 16.10
C THR A 157 -14.98 4.91 14.88
N PHE A 158 -13.71 5.20 14.66
CA PHE A 158 -12.92 4.75 13.50
C PHE A 158 -11.69 3.96 13.96
N VAL A 159 -11.53 2.76 13.42
CA VAL A 159 -10.27 1.99 13.53
C VAL A 159 -9.23 2.50 12.53
N GLN A 160 -9.72 3.11 11.44
CA GLN A 160 -8.90 3.67 10.38
C GLN A 160 -8.54 5.13 10.64
N ASN A 161 -7.35 5.51 10.20
CA ASN A 161 -6.89 6.87 10.12
C ASN A 161 -6.62 7.27 8.66
N HIS A 162 -6.50 8.58 8.43
CA HIS A 162 -6.14 9.14 7.14
C HIS A 162 -4.92 10.04 7.25
N PHE A 163 -4.00 9.85 6.30
CA PHE A 163 -2.79 10.64 6.18
C PHE A 163 -2.71 11.24 4.77
N ALA A 164 -2.44 12.54 4.72
CA ALA A 164 -2.19 13.26 3.48
C ALA A 164 -0.92 14.08 3.63
N ASN A 165 -0.08 14.09 2.61
CA ASN A 165 1.16 14.84 2.60
C ASN A 165 1.41 15.42 1.20
N VAL A 166 1.74 16.71 1.14
CA VAL A 166 2.09 17.42 -0.08
C VAL A 166 3.43 18.10 0.12
N ILE A 167 4.45 17.67 -0.62
CA ILE A 167 5.82 18.14 -0.44
C ILE A 167 6.39 18.65 -1.75
N ASP A 168 7.14 19.74 -1.67
CA ASP A 168 7.97 20.18 -2.78
C ASP A 168 9.10 19.18 -3.09
N VAL A 169 9.20 18.83 -4.36
CA VAL A 169 10.33 18.08 -4.92
C VAL A 169 11.50 19.04 -5.06
N LYS A 170 12.70 18.58 -4.67
CA LYS A 170 13.94 19.36 -4.80
C LYS A 170 14.09 19.87 -6.24
N PRO A 171 14.58 21.10 -6.44
CA PRO A 171 14.63 21.73 -7.75
C PRO A 171 15.56 21.00 -8.73
N GLY A 172 15.29 21.18 -10.02
CA GLY A 172 16.08 20.63 -11.12
C GLY A 172 15.44 19.41 -11.81
N TRP A 173 15.67 19.30 -13.12
CA TRP A 173 15.12 18.21 -13.93
C TRP A 173 15.56 16.83 -13.44
N PHE A 174 16.81 16.73 -12.98
CA PHE A 174 17.42 15.49 -12.51
C PHE A 174 16.65 14.85 -11.35
N ARG A 175 16.27 15.63 -10.31
CA ARG A 175 15.48 15.13 -9.17
C ARG A 175 14.10 14.64 -9.62
N ARG A 176 13.46 15.36 -10.53
CA ARG A 176 12.16 14.97 -11.08
C ARG A 176 12.24 13.70 -11.92
N TRP A 177 13.32 13.50 -12.68
CA TRP A 177 13.54 12.28 -13.44
C TRP A 177 13.93 11.10 -12.54
N ASN A 178 14.78 11.35 -11.53
CA ASN A 178 15.12 10.33 -10.53
C ASN A 178 13.88 9.84 -9.81
N LEU A 179 12.99 10.74 -9.36
CA LEU A 179 11.76 10.35 -8.68
C LEU A 179 10.82 9.54 -9.60
N ARG A 180 10.73 9.88 -10.90
CA ARG A 180 10.01 9.07 -11.89
C ARG A 180 10.63 7.69 -12.09
N LEU A 181 11.96 7.60 -12.09
CA LEU A 181 12.69 6.34 -12.18
C LEU A 181 12.47 5.48 -10.93
N VAL A 182 12.47 6.08 -9.74
CA VAL A 182 12.12 5.39 -8.49
C VAL A 182 10.70 4.82 -8.55
N PHE A 183 9.71 5.59 -9.01
CA PHE A 183 8.34 5.07 -9.19
C PHE A 183 8.24 3.99 -10.27
N LEU A 184 8.99 4.12 -11.37
CA LEU A 184 9.07 3.08 -12.40
C LEU A 184 9.62 1.77 -11.80
N ILE A 185 10.72 1.85 -11.05
CA ILE A 185 11.32 0.70 -10.36
C ILE A 185 10.32 0.13 -9.34
N ALA A 186 9.68 0.94 -8.50
CA ALA A 186 8.67 0.48 -7.56
C ALA A 186 7.52 -0.25 -8.28
N SER A 187 7.03 0.27 -9.42
CA SER A 187 5.97 -0.39 -10.19
C SER A 187 6.36 -1.77 -10.73
N LEU A 188 7.66 -1.96 -11.01
CA LEU A 188 8.27 -3.20 -11.48
C LEU A 188 8.51 -4.20 -10.34
N THR A 189 9.00 -3.70 -9.21
CA THR A 189 9.54 -4.54 -8.13
C THR A 189 8.52 -4.84 -7.05
N THR A 190 7.57 -3.95 -6.77
CA THR A 190 6.57 -4.16 -5.73
C THR A 190 5.68 -5.34 -6.15
N PRO A 191 5.81 -6.53 -5.53
CA PRO A 191 4.85 -7.59 -5.77
C PRO A 191 3.50 -7.04 -5.31
N TRP A 192 2.43 -7.29 -6.08
CA TRP A 192 1.12 -7.10 -5.49
C TRP A 192 1.01 -8.10 -4.36
N SER A 193 0.96 -7.63 -3.12
CA SER A 193 0.77 -8.50 -1.97
C SER A 193 -0.65 -9.05 -2.04
N ASP A 194 -0.75 -10.34 -2.31
CA ASP A 194 -1.97 -11.13 -2.20
C ASP A 194 -2.42 -11.28 -0.75
N LYS A 195 -1.60 -10.83 0.21
CA LYS A 195 -1.88 -10.77 1.65
C LYS A 195 -2.19 -9.36 2.16
N GLY A 196 -2.31 -8.38 1.26
CA GLY A 196 -2.74 -7.04 1.65
C GLY A 196 -1.73 -6.21 2.43
N GLU A 197 -0.46 -6.57 2.34
CA GLU A 197 0.61 -5.88 3.02
C GLU A 197 1.41 -5.01 2.05
N LEU A 198 1.89 -3.87 2.53
CA LEU A 198 2.88 -3.08 1.81
C LEU A 198 4.23 -3.25 2.49
N SER A 199 5.18 -3.95 1.83
CA SER A 199 6.50 -4.22 2.41
C SER A 199 6.45 -4.86 3.82
N GLY A 200 5.49 -5.75 4.06
CA GLY A 200 5.32 -6.41 5.37
C GLY A 200 4.52 -5.61 6.41
N ILE A 201 3.90 -4.50 6.02
CA ILE A 201 3.01 -3.70 6.87
C ILE A 201 1.55 -4.10 6.58
N PRO A 202 0.87 -4.83 7.48
CA PRO A 202 -0.49 -5.35 7.27
C PRO A 202 -1.60 -4.39 7.71
N SER A 203 -1.27 -3.13 8.00
CA SER A 203 -2.19 -2.12 8.53
C SER A 203 -2.59 -1.07 7.48
N ILE A 204 -2.21 -1.23 6.21
CA ILE A 204 -2.41 -0.20 5.18
C ILE A 204 -3.56 -0.59 4.24
N HIS A 205 -4.67 0.14 4.33
CA HIS A 205 -5.80 -0.04 3.40
C HIS A 205 -5.44 0.47 2.01
N PHE A 206 -4.93 1.70 1.95
CA PHE A 206 -4.59 2.37 0.71
C PHE A 206 -3.32 3.21 0.88
N ALA A 207 -2.50 3.24 -0.15
CA ALA A 207 -1.40 4.18 -0.25
C ALA A 207 -1.28 4.66 -1.70
N HIS A 208 -1.19 5.96 -1.91
CA HIS A 208 -1.24 6.57 -3.24
C HIS A 208 -0.16 7.64 -3.34
N TRP A 209 0.73 7.49 -4.31
CA TRP A 209 1.76 8.48 -4.63
C TRP A 209 1.45 9.11 -5.97
N ALA A 210 1.43 10.43 -6.05
CA ALA A 210 1.25 11.15 -7.29
C ALA A 210 2.21 12.33 -7.41
N LEU A 211 2.65 12.59 -8.63
CA LEU A 211 3.41 13.78 -8.99
C LEU A 211 2.43 14.83 -9.53
N ILE A 212 2.29 15.94 -8.81
CA ILE A 212 1.42 17.06 -9.19
C ILE A 212 2.26 18.28 -9.60
N ASP A 213 1.60 19.29 -10.21
CA ASP A 213 2.26 20.52 -10.70
C ASP A 213 3.49 20.22 -11.59
N GLY A 214 3.31 19.38 -12.61
CA GLY A 214 4.38 18.97 -13.53
C GLY A 214 5.49 18.13 -12.87
N GLY A 215 5.24 17.56 -11.69
CA GLY A 215 6.20 16.82 -10.88
C GLY A 215 7.11 17.71 -10.04
N LYS A 216 6.66 18.93 -9.72
CA LYS A 216 7.30 19.80 -8.73
C LYS A 216 6.84 19.47 -7.31
N LYS A 217 5.70 18.78 -7.14
CA LYS A 217 5.18 18.38 -5.84
C LYS A 217 4.89 16.88 -5.81
N LEU A 218 5.23 16.24 -4.70
CA LEU A 218 4.86 14.88 -4.37
C LEU A 218 3.64 14.91 -3.47
N LEU A 219 2.54 14.33 -3.95
CA LEU A 219 1.36 14.02 -3.15
C LEU A 219 1.47 12.57 -2.68
N PHE A 220 1.30 12.36 -1.38
CA PHE A 220 1.13 11.05 -0.79
C PHE A 220 -0.14 11.02 0.05
N LEU A 221 -0.99 10.02 -0.18
CA LEU A 221 -2.21 9.77 0.57
C LEU A 221 -2.16 8.35 1.11
N SER A 222 -2.58 8.15 2.35
CA SER A 222 -2.71 6.81 2.91
C SER A 222 -3.90 6.71 3.85
N ASN A 223 -4.46 5.50 3.91
CA ASN A 223 -5.43 5.09 4.90
C ASN A 223 -4.88 3.84 5.58
N TYR A 224 -4.90 3.84 6.92
CA TYR A 224 -4.21 2.84 7.71
C TYR A 224 -4.93 2.58 9.03
N ASP A 225 -4.59 1.47 9.67
CA ASP A 225 -5.11 1.06 10.97
C ASP A 225 -4.18 1.48 12.12
N GLY A 226 -4.77 1.78 13.28
CA GLY A 226 -4.02 2.13 14.48
C GLY A 226 -3.46 3.56 14.45
N SER A 227 -2.64 3.90 15.45
CA SER A 227 -2.17 5.27 15.65
C SER A 227 -1.13 5.71 14.61
N TRP A 228 -1.01 7.03 14.47
CA TRP A 228 -0.01 7.65 13.61
C TRP A 228 1.42 7.23 13.97
N GLU A 229 1.74 7.13 15.27
CA GLU A 229 3.06 6.71 15.72
C GLU A 229 3.39 5.29 15.28
N ASN A 230 2.48 4.33 15.54
CA ASN A 230 2.67 2.92 15.19
C ASN A 230 2.82 2.76 13.67
N TYR A 231 2.00 3.49 12.91
CA TYR A 231 2.07 3.51 11.46
C TYR A 231 3.45 3.97 10.95
N LEU A 232 3.99 5.07 11.48
CA LEU A 232 5.31 5.54 11.06
C LEU A 232 6.44 4.63 11.52
N ASP A 233 6.34 4.01 12.70
CA ASP A 233 7.34 3.05 13.17
C ASP A 233 7.41 1.83 12.27
N ASP A 234 6.26 1.27 11.87
CA ASP A 234 6.19 0.19 10.87
C ASP A 234 6.89 0.57 9.56
N PHE A 235 6.71 1.81 9.12
CA PHE A 235 7.34 2.35 7.92
C PHE A 235 8.85 2.48 8.04
N ILE A 236 9.34 2.96 9.19
CA ILE A 236 10.76 3.08 9.50
C ILE A 236 11.41 1.69 9.54
N ASP A 237 10.76 0.72 10.18
CA ASP A 237 11.34 -0.59 10.42
C ASP A 237 11.33 -1.47 9.16
N LYS A 238 10.22 -1.47 8.41
CA LYS A 238 9.98 -2.45 7.33
C LYS A 238 10.16 -1.88 5.93
N ALA A 239 9.99 -0.57 5.74
CA ALA A 239 9.92 0.05 4.42
C ALA A 239 10.90 1.21 4.19
N SER A 240 11.85 1.42 5.11
CA SER A 240 12.78 2.57 5.08
C SER A 240 13.51 2.77 3.76
N VAL A 241 13.96 1.70 3.08
CA VAL A 241 14.68 1.82 1.80
C VAL A 241 13.80 2.48 0.73
N GLY A 242 12.52 2.06 0.65
CA GLY A 242 11.56 2.63 -0.29
C GLY A 242 11.18 4.07 0.06
N LEU A 243 10.96 4.35 1.36
CA LEU A 243 10.69 5.70 1.86
C LEU A 243 11.85 6.64 1.52
N THR A 244 13.07 6.25 1.86
CA THR A 244 14.26 7.06 1.60
C THR A 244 14.46 7.24 0.09
N GLY A 245 14.24 6.20 -0.72
CA GLY A 245 14.32 6.30 -2.18
C GLY A 245 13.36 7.33 -2.79
N ILE A 246 12.14 7.43 -2.28
CA ILE A 246 11.13 8.40 -2.75
C ILE A 246 11.40 9.79 -2.16
N TRP A 247 11.37 9.91 -0.83
CA TRP A 247 11.34 11.19 -0.13
C TRP A 247 12.71 11.89 -0.04
N SER A 248 13.84 11.21 -0.26
CA SER A 248 15.13 11.92 -0.40
C SER A 248 15.17 12.91 -1.58
N ASN A 249 14.22 12.80 -2.51
CA ASN A 249 14.04 13.75 -3.61
C ASN A 249 13.19 14.98 -3.23
N THR A 250 12.71 15.07 -1.99
CA THR A 250 11.85 16.17 -1.50
C THR A 250 12.59 17.10 -0.55
N VAL A 251 12.14 18.36 -0.48
CA VAL A 251 12.82 19.44 0.25
C VAL A 251 12.84 19.17 1.76
N ASP A 252 14.02 19.33 2.37
CA ASP A 252 14.34 19.08 3.79
C ASP A 252 14.09 17.67 4.32
N PHE A 253 14.01 16.67 3.45
CA PHE A 253 14.03 15.28 3.92
C PHE A 253 15.32 15.02 4.74
N PRO A 254 15.25 14.27 5.86
CA PRO A 254 16.40 13.99 6.69
C PRO A 254 17.62 13.49 5.89
N PRO A 255 18.84 13.90 6.25
CA PRO A 255 20.04 13.50 5.52
C PRO A 255 20.17 11.98 5.39
N THR A 256 20.60 11.54 4.21
CA THR A 256 20.82 10.13 3.89
C THR A 256 22.32 9.87 3.75
N LYS A 257 22.80 8.75 4.28
CA LYS A 257 24.11 8.18 3.91
C LYS A 257 23.93 7.10 2.85
N HIS A 258 24.94 6.89 2.01
CA HIS A 258 24.94 5.85 0.97
C HIS A 258 23.59 5.66 0.25
N TYR A 259 22.95 6.77 -0.13
CA TYR A 259 21.65 6.83 -0.83
C TYR A 259 20.39 6.42 -0.08
N THR A 260 20.42 5.28 0.62
CA THR A 260 19.24 4.70 1.28
C THR A 260 19.45 4.47 2.77
N ASP A 261 20.68 4.65 3.26
CA ASP A 261 21.00 4.50 4.67
C ASP A 261 20.68 5.80 5.42
N GLU A 262 20.28 5.65 6.68
CA GLU A 262 19.73 6.74 7.48
C GLU A 262 18.44 7.33 6.83
N GLY A 263 18.34 8.66 6.70
CA GLY A 263 17.11 9.30 6.20
C GLY A 263 15.92 8.98 7.11
N SER A 264 14.99 8.17 6.59
CA SER A 264 13.83 7.70 7.36
C SER A 264 14.20 6.91 8.62
N ARG A 265 15.37 6.25 8.67
CA ARG A 265 15.82 5.54 9.89
C ARG A 265 16.17 6.47 11.05
N ASN A 266 16.37 7.76 10.80
CA ASN A 266 16.42 8.74 11.88
C ASN A 266 14.98 9.06 12.32
N GLY A 267 14.39 8.15 13.10
CA GLY A 267 12.99 8.19 13.49
C GLY A 267 12.52 9.55 14.02
N PRO A 268 13.22 10.20 14.96
CA PRO A 268 12.83 11.53 15.45
C PRO A 268 12.77 12.60 14.35
N LEU A 269 13.81 12.73 13.52
CA LEU A 269 13.83 13.72 12.44
C LEU A 269 12.79 13.41 11.36
N PHE A 270 12.63 12.12 11.03
CA PHE A 270 11.66 11.69 10.03
C PHE A 270 10.23 11.92 10.50
N LYS A 271 9.89 11.56 11.74
CA LYS A 271 8.56 11.82 12.32
C LYS A 271 8.25 13.33 12.38
N GLN A 272 9.21 14.16 12.77
CA GLN A 272 9.06 15.62 12.75
C GLN A 272 8.82 16.15 11.32
N TYR A 273 9.62 15.68 10.37
CA TYR A 273 9.51 16.01 8.95
C TYR A 273 8.13 15.66 8.38
N VAL A 274 7.66 14.45 8.68
CA VAL A 274 6.36 13.95 8.25
C VAL A 274 5.24 14.80 8.85
N ARG A 275 5.32 15.07 10.16
CA ARG A 275 4.28 15.80 10.89
C ARG A 275 4.15 17.25 10.42
N ASP A 276 5.25 17.94 10.13
CA ASP A 276 5.24 19.32 9.62
C ASP A 276 4.63 19.46 8.22
N ARG A 277 4.72 18.39 7.41
CA ARG A 277 4.23 18.35 6.01
C ARG A 277 2.89 17.64 5.86
N GLN A 278 2.29 17.22 6.97
CA GLN A 278 0.98 16.58 6.95
C GLN A 278 -0.07 17.63 6.60
N SER A 279 -0.81 17.37 5.52
CA SER A 279 -1.87 18.25 5.08
C SER A 279 -3.16 17.91 5.82
N TYR A 280 -3.87 18.95 6.26
CA TYR A 280 -5.21 18.77 6.82
C TYR A 280 -6.18 18.37 5.71
N SER A 281 -6.91 17.27 5.94
CA SER A 281 -7.98 16.81 5.05
C SER A 281 -9.33 17.26 5.60
N PRO A 282 -10.03 18.22 4.95
CA PRO A 282 -11.29 18.74 5.45
C PRO A 282 -12.39 17.69 5.52
N VAL A 283 -12.38 16.76 4.57
CA VAL A 283 -13.34 15.66 4.44
C VAL A 283 -12.56 14.38 4.21
N TRP A 284 -12.92 13.34 4.97
CA TRP A 284 -12.47 11.98 4.78
C TRP A 284 -13.66 11.04 4.99
N TYR A 285 -13.70 9.95 4.21
CA TYR A 285 -14.77 8.97 4.22
C TYR A 285 -14.17 7.58 4.36
N SER A 286 -14.78 6.76 5.22
CA SER A 286 -14.55 5.32 5.27
C SER A 286 -15.87 4.59 5.09
N ALA A 287 -15.89 3.64 4.18
CA ALA A 287 -17.08 2.84 3.88
C ALA A 287 -17.33 1.72 4.90
N TYR A 288 -16.33 1.43 5.73
CA TYR A 288 -16.31 0.36 6.74
C TYR A 288 -15.41 0.80 7.92
N PRO A 289 -15.82 1.84 8.66
CA PRO A 289 -14.94 2.56 9.61
C PRO A 289 -14.43 1.71 10.77
N ARG A 290 -15.08 0.59 11.07
CA ARG A 290 -14.74 -0.31 12.18
C ARG A 290 -13.88 -1.50 11.78
N LEU A 291 -13.47 -1.60 10.50
CA LEU A 291 -12.73 -2.76 9.99
C LEU A 291 -11.29 -2.40 9.66
N SER A 292 -10.38 -3.16 10.27
CA SER A 292 -8.97 -3.20 9.86
C SER A 292 -8.78 -4.03 8.60
N VAL A 293 -7.64 -3.88 7.91
CA VAL A 293 -7.26 -4.74 6.78
C VAL A 293 -7.27 -6.21 7.21
N GLN A 294 -6.76 -6.50 8.40
CA GLN A 294 -6.72 -7.85 8.96
C GLN A 294 -8.12 -8.40 9.25
N ASN A 295 -9.04 -7.59 9.77
CA ASN A 295 -10.43 -8.03 9.95
C ASN A 295 -11.08 -8.33 8.60
N ILE A 296 -10.85 -7.50 7.58
CA ILE A 296 -11.41 -7.74 6.24
C ILE A 296 -10.89 -9.07 5.68
N ASP A 297 -9.58 -9.31 5.77
CA ASP A 297 -8.98 -10.56 5.29
C ASP A 297 -9.49 -11.78 6.07
N ARG A 298 -9.54 -11.69 7.41
CA ARG A 298 -10.07 -12.75 8.27
C ARG A 298 -11.54 -13.05 7.99
N ASN A 299 -12.37 -12.03 7.81
CA ASN A 299 -13.78 -12.20 7.49
C ASN A 299 -13.98 -12.87 6.13
N THR A 300 -13.15 -12.55 5.14
CA THR A 300 -13.15 -13.28 3.87
C THR A 300 -12.83 -14.76 4.07
N GLU A 301 -11.82 -15.08 4.88
CA GLU A 301 -11.46 -16.48 5.16
C GLU A 301 -12.58 -17.23 5.90
N ILE A 302 -13.24 -16.57 6.86
CA ILE A 302 -14.40 -17.12 7.57
C ILE A 302 -15.55 -17.35 6.60
N ALA A 303 -15.87 -16.38 5.74
CA ALA A 303 -16.93 -16.50 4.76
C ALA A 303 -16.66 -17.62 3.74
N GLN A 304 -15.41 -17.78 3.31
CA GLN A 304 -15.00 -18.88 2.43
C GLN A 304 -15.18 -20.24 3.10
N GLY A 305 -14.69 -20.40 4.33
CA GLY A 305 -14.89 -21.65 5.06
C GLY A 305 -16.37 -21.91 5.38
N PHE A 306 -17.17 -20.89 5.62
CA PHE A 306 -18.62 -21.05 5.78
C PHE A 306 -19.28 -21.56 4.48
N ALA A 307 -18.90 -21.04 3.32
CA ALA A 307 -19.44 -21.47 2.04
C ALA A 307 -19.01 -22.90 1.63
N GLU A 308 -17.83 -23.34 2.06
CA GLU A 308 -17.28 -24.67 1.73
C GLU A 308 -17.81 -25.79 2.63
N CYS A 309 -18.43 -25.48 3.78
CA CYS A 309 -18.91 -26.46 4.76
C CYS A 309 -17.84 -27.52 5.17
N PRO A 310 -16.69 -27.13 5.72
CA PRO A 310 -15.56 -28.02 5.99
C PRO A 310 -15.89 -29.05 7.07
N ALA A 311 -15.17 -30.18 7.05
CA ALA A 311 -15.30 -31.26 8.02
C ALA A 311 -13.95 -31.64 8.66
N GLY A 312 -13.98 -32.34 9.80
CA GLY A 312 -12.80 -32.87 10.46
C GLY A 312 -11.73 -31.80 10.80
N LYS A 313 -10.51 -31.96 10.27
CA LYS A 313 -9.38 -31.06 10.56
C LYS A 313 -9.60 -29.66 9.99
N GLU A 314 -10.21 -29.55 8.82
CA GLU A 314 -10.49 -28.25 8.18
C GLU A 314 -11.54 -27.46 8.97
N LEU A 315 -12.53 -28.15 9.53
CA LEU A 315 -13.52 -27.54 10.41
C LEU A 315 -12.87 -26.95 11.66
N LYS A 316 -11.97 -27.71 12.30
CA LYS A 316 -11.21 -27.22 13.45
C LYS A 316 -10.39 -25.98 13.11
N ASN A 317 -9.72 -25.98 11.96
CA ASN A 317 -8.93 -24.82 11.52
C ASN A 317 -9.82 -23.61 11.23
N TRP A 318 -11.02 -23.81 10.69
CA TRP A 318 -11.97 -22.72 10.46
C TRP A 318 -12.45 -22.09 11.78
N PHE A 319 -12.81 -22.91 12.77
CA PHE A 319 -13.18 -22.41 14.11
C PHE A 319 -12.05 -21.66 14.82
N GLN A 320 -10.78 -21.97 14.55
CA GLN A 320 -9.64 -21.22 15.11
C GLN A 320 -9.51 -19.79 14.57
N LYS A 321 -10.24 -19.45 13.50
CA LYS A 321 -10.23 -18.11 12.88
C LYS A 321 -11.34 -17.21 13.40
N LEU A 322 -12.39 -17.79 13.98
CA LEU A 322 -13.49 -17.09 14.66
C LEU A 322 -12.96 -16.52 15.98
#